data_AF-A0A3D9HKI3-F1
#
_entry.id   AF-A0A3D9HKI3-F1
#
_cell.length_a   1.000
_cell.length_b   1.000
_cell.length_c   1.000
_cell.angle_alpha   90.00
_cell.angle_beta   90.00
_cell.angle_gamma   90.00
#
_symmetry.space_group_name_H-M   'P 1'
#
loop_
_entity.id
_entity.type
_entity.pdbx_description
1 polymer ?
#
loop_
_entity_poly.entity_id
_entity_poly.type
_entity_poly.pdbx_seq_one_letter_code
_entity_poly.pdbx_strand_id
1 'polypeptide(L)' 'MGKGMTNNGRQEGLWQHWFDNGQMEYESSFKSGKPNGVWKLWDRDGKLLKEQTYKKGKLISEKSY' A
#
# COMPACT_ATOMS: atom_id res chain seq x y z
N MET A 1 11.34 3.82 6.13
CA MET A 1 11.38 2.48 6.78
C MET A 1 10.03 1.83 6.57
N GLY A 2 9.91 0.76 5.78
CA GLY A 2 8.62 0.10 5.57
C GLY A 2 8.32 -0.92 6.67
N LYS A 3 7.17 -0.82 7.34
CA LYS A 3 6.74 -1.81 8.35
C LYS A 3 5.76 -2.76 7.68
N GLY A 4 6.25 -3.92 7.24
CA GLY A 4 5.45 -4.98 6.64
C GLY A 4 5.76 -6.31 7.31
N MET A 5 4.73 -7.12 7.59
CA MET A 5 4.90 -8.44 8.19
C MET A 5 5.20 -9.45 7.08
N THR A 6 6.39 -10.02 7.03
CA THR A 6 6.68 -11.15 6.14
C THR A 6 6.35 -12.45 6.85
N ASN A 7 5.42 -13.24 6.29
CA ASN A 7 5.15 -14.59 6.75
C ASN A 7 5.80 -15.59 5.77
N ASN A 8 6.76 -16.41 6.22
CA ASN A 8 7.48 -17.37 5.38
C ASN A 8 8.09 -16.78 4.08
N GLY A 9 8.65 -15.57 4.16
CA GLY A 9 9.26 -14.88 3.01
C GLY A 9 8.27 -14.31 1.99
N ARG A 10 6.96 -14.35 2.29
CA ARG A 10 5.91 -13.69 1.50
C ARG A 10 5.39 -12.47 2.23
N GLN A 11 5.13 -11.40 1.48
CA GLN A 11 4.49 -10.20 2.01
C GLN A 11 3.08 -10.56 2.51
N GLU A 12 2.83 -10.33 3.79
CA GLU A 12 1.50 -10.44 4.40
C GLU A 12 1.17 -9.20 5.23
N GLY A 13 -0.12 -8.92 5.37
CA GLY A 13 -0.60 -7.80 6.16
C GLY A 13 -0.38 -6.44 5.50
N LEU A 14 -0.44 -5.40 6.34
CA LEU A 14 -0.28 -4.01 5.93
C LEU A 14 1.20 -3.69 5.70
N TRP A 15 1.45 -3.02 4.59
CA TRP A 15 2.72 -2.48 4.16
C TRP A 15 2.55 -0.98 4.02
N GLN A 16 3.32 -0.25 4.80
CA GLN A 16 3.32 1.20 4.78
C GLN A 16 4.73 1.66 4.44
N HIS A 17 4.81 2.71 3.64
CA HIS A 17 6.03 3.43 3.37
C HIS A 17 5.83 4.90 3.72
N TRP A 18 6.89 5.53 4.19
CA TRP A 18 6.89 6.92 4.61
C TRP A 18 8.04 7.63 3.93
N PHE A 19 7.79 8.88 3.54
CA PHE A 19 8.83 9.82 3.14
C PHE A 19 9.76 10.14 4.31
N ASP A 20 10.93 10.70 4.00
CA ASP A 20 11.91 11.11 5.00
C ASP A 20 11.38 12.22 5.94
N ASN A 21 10.34 12.95 5.52
CA ASN A 21 9.66 13.95 6.35
C ASN A 21 8.66 13.33 7.36
N GLY A 22 8.55 12.00 7.40
CA GLY A 22 7.65 11.26 8.28
C GLY A 22 6.22 11.12 7.78
N GLN A 23 5.86 11.73 6.64
CA GLN A 23 4.55 11.56 6.04
C GLN A 23 4.44 10.25 5.28
N MET A 24 3.23 9.70 5.19
CA MET A 24 2.99 8.45 4.50
C MET A 24 3.12 8.65 3.00
N GLU A 25 3.90 7.81 2.33
CA GLU A 25 4.03 7.81 0.87
C GLU A 25 3.03 6.85 0.26
N TYR A 26 2.98 5.60 0.75
CA TYR A 26 1.94 4.66 0.33
C TYR A 26 1.60 3.64 1.41
N GLU A 27 0.42 3.06 1.29
CA GLU A 27 -0.08 1.98 2.13
C GLU A 27 -0.70 0.91 1.24
N SER A 28 -0.47 -0.36 1.55
CA SER A 28 -1.08 -1.48 0.86
C SER A 28 -1.26 -2.68 1.76
N SER A 29 -2.23 -3.54 1.44
CA SER A 29 -2.38 -4.84 2.09
C SER A 29 -1.95 -5.96 1.16
N PHE A 30 -1.09 -6.85 1.64
CA PHE A 30 -0.68 -8.06 0.94
C PHE A 30 -1.22 -9.30 1.64
N LYS A 31 -1.59 -10.31 0.85
CA LYS A 31 -1.97 -11.63 1.34
C LYS A 31 -1.27 -12.69 0.51
N SER A 32 -0.50 -13.55 1.17
CA SER A 32 0.29 -14.60 0.51
C SER A 32 1.17 -14.08 -0.65
N GLY A 33 1.76 -12.90 -0.49
CA GLY A 33 2.62 -12.26 -1.49
C GLY A 33 1.89 -11.56 -2.65
N LYS A 34 0.57 -11.42 -2.59
CA LYS A 34 -0.22 -10.70 -3.60
C LYS A 34 -0.95 -9.50 -2.98
N PRO A 35 -1.02 -8.35 -3.66
CA PRO A 35 -1.80 -7.23 -3.18
C PRO A 35 -3.29 -7.63 -3.08
N ASN A 36 -3.87 -7.40 -1.92
CA ASN A 36 -5.22 -7.81 -1.56
C ASN A 36 -5.79 -6.87 -0.49
N GLY A 37 -6.33 -5.76 -0.96
CA GLY A 37 -6.88 -4.67 -0.16
C GLY A 37 -6.75 -3.35 -0.91
N VAL A 38 -6.88 -2.25 -0.19
CA VAL A 38 -6.71 -0.91 -0.76
C VAL A 38 -5.21 -0.56 -0.76
N TRP A 39 -4.75 -0.05 -1.90
CA TRP A 39 -3.46 0.59 -2.09
C TRP A 39 -3.71 2.10 -2.20
N LYS A 40 -3.02 2.89 -1.40
CA LYS A 40 -3.15 4.35 -1.39
C LYS A 40 -1.78 4.97 -1.58
N LEU A 41 -1.73 6.06 -2.35
CA LEU A 41 -0.54 6.87 -2.58
C LEU A 41 -0.83 8.30 -2.17
N TRP A 42 0.10 8.88 -1.42
CA TRP A 42 0.07 10.27 -1.02
C TRP A 42 1.33 10.99 -1.50
N ASP A 43 1.27 12.31 -1.63
CA ASP A 43 2.45 13.13 -1.86
C ASP A 43 3.15 13.52 -0.54
N ARG A 44 4.22 14.32 -0.66
CA ARG A 44 5.02 14.79 0.47
C ARG A 44 4.30 15.77 1.40
N ASP A 45 3.17 16.33 0.98
CA ASP A 45 2.28 17.19 1.76
C ASP A 45 1.10 16.39 2.37
N GLY A 46 1.01 15.10 2.06
CA GLY A 46 0.04 14.17 2.63
C GLY A 46 -1.26 14.17 1.85
N LYS A 47 -1.27 14.78 0.65
CA LYS A 47 -2.43 14.76 -0.23
C LYS A 47 -2.54 13.39 -0.88
N LEU A 48 -3.71 12.75 -0.75
CA LEU A 48 -3.99 11.51 -1.45
C LEU A 48 -3.99 11.80 -2.96
N LEU A 49 -3.10 11.12 -3.68
CA LEU A 49 -2.97 11.22 -5.14
C LEU A 49 -3.76 10.09 -5.82
N LYS A 50 -3.74 8.90 -5.22
CA LYS A 50 -4.26 7.70 -5.86
C LYS A 50 -4.76 6.67 -4.85
N GLU A 51 -5.87 6.03 -5.20
CA GLU A 51 -6.44 4.90 -4.48
C GLU A 51 -6.73 3.76 -5.47
N GLN A 52 -6.20 2.57 -5.21
CA GLN A 52 -6.39 1.39 -6.02
C GLN A 52 -6.87 0.24 -5.15
N THR A 53 -7.95 -0.45 -5.51
CA THR A 53 -8.40 -1.64 -4.78
C THR A 53 -7.91 -2.88 -5.49
N TYR A 54 -7.19 -3.74 -4.79
CA TYR A 54 -6.73 -5.03 -5.29
C TYR A 54 -7.45 -6.19 -4.60
N LYS A 55 -7.78 -7.24 -5.34
CA LYS A 55 -8.32 -8.49 -4.81
C LYS A 55 -7.59 -9.67 -5.41
N LYS A 56 -6.94 -10.48 -4.57
CA LYS A 56 -6.12 -11.63 -4.99
C LYS A 56 -5.08 -11.29 -6.08
N GLY A 57 -4.48 -10.10 -6.01
CA GLY A 57 -3.49 -9.60 -6.97
C GLY A 57 -4.06 -8.94 -8.22
N LYS A 58 -5.38 -8.82 -8.35
CA LYS A 58 -6.01 -8.13 -9.49
C LYS A 58 -6.51 -6.75 -9.08
N LEU A 59 -6.20 -5.74 -9.89
CA LEU A 59 -6.80 -4.41 -9.75
C LEU A 59 -8.30 -4.50 -10.03
N ILE A 60 -9.11 -4.05 -9.08
CA ILE A 60 -10.57 -4.02 -9.15
C ILE A 60 -11.06 -2.61 -9.46
N SER A 61 -10.44 -1.59 -8.86
CA SER A 61 -10.81 -0.20 -9.08
C SER A 61 -9.59 0.70 -8.91
N GLU A 62 -9.60 1.82 -9.61
CA GLU A 62 -8.60 2.88 -9.48
C GLU A 62 -9.31 4.22 -9.44
N LYS A 63 -8.82 5.10 -8.55
CA LYS A 63 -9.23 6.49 -8.42
C LYS A 63 -7.98 7.33 -8.29
N SER A 64 -7.95 8.44 -9.02
CA SER A 64 -6.91 9.47 -8.92
C SER A 64 -7.57 10.77 -8.48
N TYR A 65 -6.85 11.58 -7.71
CA TYR A 65 -7.35 12.77 -7.00
C TYR A 65 -6.53 14.02 -7.33
#